data_AF-A0A7W5CCV7-F1
#
_entry.id   AF-A0A7W5CCV7-F1
#
_cell.length_a   1.000
_cell.length_b   1.000
_cell.length_c   1.000
_cell.angle_alpha   90.00
_cell.angle_beta   90.00
_cell.angle_gamma   90.00
#
_symmetry.space_group_name_H-M   'P 1'
#
loop_
_entity.id
_entity.type
_entity.pdbx_description
1 polymer ?
#
loop_
_entity_poly.entity_id
_entity_poly.type
_entity_poly.pdbx_seq_one_letter_code
_entity_poly.pdbx_strand_id
1 'polypeptide(L)'
;MSKVRNGYVLSISILLASSVFFSSSYAQGLPNSHASDSKEVNKRVEELEKRLNQLEPPEPISIIKSPEEVETEKYYPSDTIPIPEIMDNGTKIPFNVIKNDPNYKRPVYEEHWHSTYWGGRWSYVPNRIHYALHRLFTTYDIGISGELNFKQNVSIDFPMFQNKTDLDLYIVVFQTTVTDVYTIGNQVIVVGTPERNGVQVLTVKTGDLHPSDLRKLLLIQLATPLGHELDYSLIVYESPDFWLKQIQKAKER
;
A
#
# COMPACT_ATOMS: atom_id res chain seq x y z
N MET A 1 -29.28 74.39 20.30
CA MET A 1 -28.31 75.19 19.52
C MET A 1 -27.29 74.22 18.93
N SER A 2 -27.57 73.59 17.80
CA SER A 2 -27.19 74.02 16.44
C SER A 2 -25.68 74.21 16.24
N LYS A 3 -25.03 73.24 15.59
CA LYS A 3 -24.55 73.45 14.22
C LYS A 3 -24.28 72.13 13.50
N VAL A 4 -25.07 71.94 12.44
CA VAL A 4 -24.96 70.95 11.37
C VAL A 4 -23.71 71.25 10.52
N ARG A 5 -23.06 70.21 9.99
CA ARG A 5 -22.36 70.32 8.70
C ARG A 5 -22.56 69.07 7.84
N ASN A 6 -23.09 69.34 6.66
CA ASN A 6 -23.50 68.44 5.58
C ASN A 6 -22.32 67.87 4.77
N GLY A 7 -22.59 66.74 4.11
CA GLY A 7 -22.09 66.39 2.76
C GLY A 7 -20.71 65.71 2.74
N TYR A 8 -20.44 64.65 1.97
CA TYR A 8 -21.11 64.07 0.81
C TYR A 8 -20.85 62.56 0.78
N VAL A 9 -21.86 61.80 0.33
CA VAL A 9 -21.69 60.42 -0.16
C VAL A 9 -20.96 60.48 -1.50
N LEU A 10 -19.83 59.81 -1.63
CA LEU A 10 -19.22 59.50 -2.92
C LEU A 10 -18.87 58.01 -2.96
N SER A 11 -19.84 57.22 -3.41
CA SER A 11 -19.66 55.87 -3.89
C SER A 11 -18.88 55.92 -5.21
N ILE A 12 -17.58 55.61 -5.17
CA ILE A 12 -16.79 55.38 -6.38
C ILE A 12 -16.78 53.89 -6.66
N SER A 13 -17.70 53.46 -7.53
CA SER A 13 -17.65 52.16 -8.17
C SER A 13 -16.54 52.17 -9.22
N ILE A 14 -15.40 51.52 -8.95
CA ILE A 14 -14.37 51.28 -9.96
C ILE A 14 -14.67 49.94 -10.64
N LEU A 15 -15.38 50.02 -11.76
CA LEU A 15 -15.42 48.99 -12.79
C LEU A 15 -14.04 48.95 -13.47
N LEU A 16 -13.17 48.04 -13.03
CA LEU A 16 -11.96 47.69 -13.76
C LEU A 16 -12.30 46.57 -14.74
N ALA A 17 -12.72 46.97 -15.93
CA ALA A 17 -12.72 46.12 -17.11
C ALA A 17 -11.26 45.82 -17.48
N SER A 18 -10.72 44.73 -16.95
CA SER A 18 -9.48 44.15 -17.45
C SER A 18 -9.77 43.49 -18.79
N SER A 19 -9.55 44.27 -19.84
CA SER A 19 -9.43 43.84 -21.22
C SER A 19 -8.34 42.77 -21.32
N VAL A 20 -8.77 41.53 -21.50
CA VAL A 20 -7.89 40.44 -21.90
C VAL A 20 -7.49 40.68 -23.36
N PHE A 21 -6.39 41.41 -23.55
CA PHE A 21 -5.64 41.35 -24.79
C PHE A 21 -5.01 39.97 -24.88
N PHE A 22 -5.75 39.01 -25.45
CA PHE A 22 -5.14 37.80 -26.01
C PHE A 22 -4.24 38.23 -27.17
N SER A 23 -2.95 38.39 -26.88
CA SER A 23 -1.92 38.44 -27.92
C SER A 23 -1.92 37.09 -28.63
N SER A 24 -2.38 37.12 -29.86
CA SER A 24 -2.35 36.03 -30.84
C SER A 24 -0.91 35.71 -31.24
N SER A 25 -0.15 35.04 -30.37
CA SER A 25 1.25 34.68 -30.67
C SER A 25 1.69 33.31 -30.14
N TYR A 26 0.74 32.42 -29.81
CA TYR A 26 0.99 30.99 -29.54
C TYR A 26 0.40 30.06 -30.61
N ALA A 27 0.32 30.54 -31.86
CA ALA A 27 -0.11 29.76 -33.02
C ALA A 27 1.02 29.52 -34.04
N GLN A 28 2.27 29.45 -33.57
CA GLN A 28 3.41 29.04 -34.39
C GLN A 28 4.22 28.02 -33.59
N GLY A 29 3.96 26.74 -33.84
CA GLY A 29 4.64 25.63 -33.16
C GLY A 29 3.89 24.31 -33.12
N LEU A 30 2.63 24.26 -33.58
CA LEU A 30 2.01 22.97 -33.92
C LEU A 30 2.56 22.56 -35.30
N PRO A 31 3.30 21.43 -35.41
CA PRO A 31 3.64 20.91 -36.72
C PRO A 31 2.34 20.64 -37.46
N ASN A 32 2.26 21.07 -38.72
CA ASN A 32 1.19 20.70 -39.64
C ASN A 32 1.05 19.17 -39.59
N SER A 33 0.02 18.69 -38.88
CA SER A 33 -0.31 17.28 -38.91
C SER A 33 -0.80 16.99 -40.31
N HIS A 34 0.04 16.33 -41.11
CA HIS A 34 -0.47 15.41 -42.12
C HIS A 34 -1.66 14.67 -41.51
N ALA A 35 -2.80 14.65 -42.22
CA ALA A 35 -4.00 13.94 -41.81
C ALA A 35 -3.59 12.53 -41.35
N SER A 36 -3.47 12.34 -40.03
CA SER A 36 -3.25 11.02 -39.47
C SER A 36 -4.46 10.20 -39.84
N ASP A 37 -4.24 9.03 -40.43
CA ASP A 37 -5.29 8.10 -40.82
C ASP A 37 -6.33 8.02 -39.69
N SER A 38 -7.61 8.24 -39.98
CA SER A 38 -8.67 8.26 -38.96
C SER A 38 -8.69 6.97 -38.15
N LYS A 39 -8.23 5.87 -38.77
CA LYS A 39 -8.02 4.58 -38.11
C LYS A 39 -6.90 4.61 -37.06
N GLU A 40 -5.80 5.30 -37.32
CA GLU A 40 -4.69 5.45 -36.39
C GLU A 40 -5.08 6.32 -35.18
N VAL A 41 -5.85 7.38 -35.42
CA VAL A 41 -6.40 8.23 -34.36
C VAL A 41 -7.33 7.43 -33.45
N ASN A 42 -8.27 6.70 -34.03
CA ASN A 42 -9.23 5.90 -33.25
C ASN A 42 -8.53 4.84 -32.41
N LYS A 43 -7.54 4.14 -32.99
CA LYS A 43 -6.73 3.17 -32.24
C LYS A 43 -6.01 3.81 -31.04
N ARG A 44 -5.46 5.01 -31.22
CA ARG A 44 -4.77 5.73 -30.15
C ARG A 44 -5.73 6.17 -29.04
N VAL A 45 -6.95 6.59 -29.40
CA VAL A 45 -7.99 6.92 -28.41
C VAL A 45 -8.36 5.68 -27.60
N GLU A 46 -8.62 4.55 -28.25
CA GLU A 46 -8.92 3.28 -27.56
C GLU A 46 -7.78 2.85 -26.62
N GLU A 47 -6.51 2.99 -27.05
CA GLU A 47 -5.34 2.70 -26.22
C GLU A 47 -5.27 3.62 -24.99
N LEU A 48 -5.57 4.90 -25.15
CA LEU A 48 -5.57 5.87 -24.06
C LEU A 48 -6.73 5.64 -23.08
N GLU A 49 -7.94 5.36 -23.57
CA GLU A 49 -9.09 5.00 -22.73
C GLU A 49 -8.83 3.74 -21.92
N LYS A 50 -8.29 2.70 -22.56
CA LYS A 50 -7.87 1.49 -21.85
C LYS A 50 -6.85 1.80 -20.76
N ARG A 51 -5.88 2.66 -21.05
CA ARG A 51 -4.83 3.03 -20.10
C ARG A 51 -5.37 3.86 -18.94
N LEU A 52 -6.34 4.73 -19.20
CA LEU A 52 -7.03 5.52 -18.17
C LEU A 52 -7.83 4.61 -17.23
N ASN A 53 -8.60 3.66 -17.80
CA ASN A 53 -9.38 2.69 -17.04
C ASN A 53 -8.54 1.76 -16.15
N GLN A 54 -7.22 1.68 -16.38
CA GLN A 54 -6.28 0.93 -15.55
C GLN A 54 -5.67 1.77 -14.42
N LEU A 55 -5.70 3.10 -14.55
CA LEU A 55 -5.09 4.01 -13.59
C LEU A 55 -6.05 4.36 -12.46
N GLU A 56 -7.32 4.57 -12.76
CA GLU A 56 -8.29 5.09 -11.80
C GLU A 56 -9.69 4.47 -11.98
N PRO A 57 -10.58 4.61 -10.98
CA PRO A 57 -11.98 4.20 -11.12
C PRO A 57 -12.65 4.91 -12.31
N PRO A 58 -13.67 4.29 -12.94
CA PRO A 58 -14.36 4.88 -14.09
C PRO A 58 -15.11 6.18 -13.75
N GLU A 59 -15.42 6.41 -12.48
CA GLU A 59 -16.13 7.60 -11.98
C GLU A 59 -15.42 8.14 -10.74
N PRO A 60 -15.50 9.45 -10.45
CA PRO A 60 -14.86 10.05 -9.28
C PRO A 60 -15.57 9.63 -7.99
N ILE A 61 -15.09 8.54 -7.39
CA ILE A 61 -15.64 7.95 -6.16
C ILE A 61 -14.61 7.99 -5.02
N SER A 62 -15.11 8.09 -3.79
CA SER A 62 -14.30 7.86 -2.60
C SER A 62 -14.23 6.38 -2.29
N ILE A 63 -13.02 5.81 -2.28
CA ILE A 63 -12.78 4.42 -1.86
C ILE A 63 -12.32 4.45 -0.41
N ILE A 64 -13.16 3.95 0.50
CA ILE A 64 -12.81 3.85 1.93
C ILE A 64 -12.12 2.52 2.24
N LYS A 65 -12.57 1.45 1.59
CA LYS A 65 -12.00 0.10 1.67
C LYS A 65 -11.90 -0.47 0.27
N SER A 66 -10.82 -1.18 0.00
CA SER A 66 -10.68 -1.99 -1.20
C SER A 66 -11.70 -3.15 -1.21
N PRO A 67 -12.06 -3.69 -2.38
CA PRO A 67 -12.92 -4.88 -2.45
C PRO A 67 -12.38 -6.05 -1.62
N GLU A 68 -11.05 -6.25 -1.61
CA GLU A 68 -10.39 -7.30 -0.83
C GLU A 68 -10.59 -7.11 0.69
N GLU A 69 -10.48 -5.88 1.19
CA GLU A 69 -10.76 -5.56 2.60
C GLU A 69 -12.23 -5.82 2.97
N VAL A 70 -13.17 -5.49 2.07
CA VAL A 70 -14.60 -5.74 2.29
C VAL A 70 -14.89 -7.24 2.37
N GLU A 71 -14.29 -8.04 1.49
CA GLU A 71 -14.49 -9.50 1.48
C GLU A 71 -13.90 -10.18 2.72
N THR A 72 -12.80 -9.65 3.24
CA THR A 72 -12.04 -10.24 4.34
C THR A 72 -12.50 -9.78 5.72
N GLU A 73 -13.29 -8.70 5.83
CA GLU A 73 -13.75 -8.10 7.09
C GLU A 73 -14.46 -9.10 8.04
N LYS A 74 -15.26 -10.01 7.49
CA LYS A 74 -15.93 -11.08 8.28
C LYS A 74 -14.94 -12.01 9.03
N TYR A 75 -13.71 -12.10 8.54
CA TYR A 75 -12.65 -12.92 9.10
C TYR A 75 -11.72 -12.15 10.03
N TYR A 76 -11.97 -10.85 10.28
CA TYR A 76 -11.14 -10.08 11.21
C TYR A 76 -11.28 -10.65 12.64
N PRO A 77 -10.20 -10.62 13.44
CA PRO A 77 -10.27 -10.97 14.86
C PRO A 77 -11.27 -10.07 15.59
N SER A 78 -12.24 -10.65 16.28
CA SER A 78 -13.26 -9.91 17.06
C SER A 78 -12.76 -9.53 18.45
N ASP A 79 -11.90 -10.36 19.03
CA ASP A 79 -11.46 -10.27 20.41
C ASP A 79 -9.97 -9.88 20.42
N THR A 80 -9.71 -8.59 20.19
CA THR A 80 -8.35 -8.06 20.21
C THR A 80 -7.94 -7.65 21.62
N ILE A 81 -6.73 -8.06 22.01
CA ILE A 81 -6.07 -7.72 23.26
C ILE A 81 -5.24 -6.45 23.04
N PRO A 82 -5.21 -5.50 24.00
CA PRO A 82 -4.38 -4.31 23.92
C PRO A 82 -2.89 -4.65 23.76
N ILE A 83 -2.19 -3.94 22.86
CA ILE A 83 -0.78 -4.18 22.54
C ILE A 83 0.12 -4.28 23.79
N PRO A 84 0.05 -3.39 24.80
CA PRO A 84 0.88 -3.51 26.00
C PRO A 84 0.67 -4.84 26.75
N GLU A 85 -0.57 -5.33 26.81
CA GLU A 85 -0.88 -6.59 27.48
C GLU A 85 -0.29 -7.79 26.74
N ILE A 86 -0.23 -7.73 25.40
CA ILE A 86 0.45 -8.74 24.57
C ILE A 86 1.96 -8.68 24.76
N MET A 87 2.54 -7.48 24.90
CA MET A 87 3.98 -7.33 25.14
C MET A 87 4.39 -7.87 26.53
N ASP A 88 3.51 -7.75 27.52
CA ASP A 88 3.76 -8.22 28.89
C ASP A 88 3.49 -9.73 29.07
N ASN A 89 2.40 -10.24 28.46
CA ASN A 89 1.90 -11.59 28.72
C ASN A 89 1.99 -12.55 27.52
N GLY A 90 2.24 -12.01 26.31
CA GLY A 90 2.32 -12.79 25.09
C GLY A 90 3.61 -13.60 24.99
N THR A 91 3.60 -14.57 24.08
CA THR A 91 4.77 -15.39 23.80
C THR A 91 5.72 -14.60 22.90
N LYS A 92 6.92 -14.29 23.39
CA LYS A 92 8.00 -13.77 22.55
C LYS A 92 8.50 -14.88 21.62
N ILE A 93 8.42 -14.64 20.31
CA ILE A 93 8.81 -15.62 19.28
C ILE A 93 10.10 -15.20 18.57
N PRO A 94 10.92 -16.18 18.14
CA PRO A 94 12.13 -15.88 17.39
C PRO A 94 11.80 -15.37 15.99
N PHE A 95 12.66 -14.50 15.45
CA PHE A 95 12.61 -14.06 14.07
C PHE A 95 14.02 -13.93 13.51
N ASN A 96 14.16 -14.01 12.19
CA ASN A 96 15.41 -13.72 11.50
C ASN A 96 15.27 -12.48 10.63
N VAL A 97 16.29 -11.64 10.59
CA VAL A 97 16.37 -10.51 9.66
C VAL A 97 17.07 -10.97 8.39
N ILE A 98 16.33 -11.13 7.29
CA ILE A 98 16.87 -11.58 6.00
C ILE A 98 17.30 -10.42 5.10
N LYS A 99 16.82 -9.20 5.40
CA LYS A 99 17.27 -7.96 4.78
C LYS A 99 17.25 -6.85 5.82
N ASN A 100 18.35 -6.12 5.92
CA ASN A 100 18.48 -4.94 6.77
C ASN A 100 19.20 -3.86 5.98
N ASP A 101 18.46 -2.82 5.56
CA ASP A 101 19.04 -1.66 4.90
C ASP A 101 18.57 -0.39 5.61
N PRO A 102 19.35 0.16 6.55
CA PRO A 102 18.96 1.33 7.33
C PRO A 102 18.94 2.63 6.49
N ASN A 103 19.57 2.62 5.31
CA ASN A 103 19.65 3.78 4.43
C ASN A 103 18.62 3.71 3.30
N TYR A 104 17.81 2.66 3.24
CA TYR A 104 16.79 2.49 2.23
C TYR A 104 15.82 3.67 2.23
N LYS A 105 15.66 4.29 1.05
CA LYS A 105 14.67 5.33 0.80
C LYS A 105 13.61 4.75 -0.10
N ARG A 106 12.41 4.58 0.45
CA ARG A 106 11.28 4.10 -0.34
C ARG A 106 11.00 5.11 -1.46
N PRO A 107 11.03 4.69 -2.73
CA PRO A 107 10.79 5.61 -3.83
C PRO A 107 9.35 6.06 -3.84
N VAL A 108 9.13 7.31 -4.24
CA VAL A 108 7.79 7.85 -4.49
C VAL A 108 7.17 7.31 -5.76
N TYR A 109 8.02 6.79 -6.66
CA TYR A 109 7.61 6.23 -7.94
C TYR A 109 8.64 5.20 -8.42
N GLU A 110 8.16 4.09 -8.96
CA GLU A 110 8.96 3.06 -9.62
C GLU A 110 8.56 2.91 -11.07
N GLU A 111 9.52 2.56 -11.92
CA GLU A 111 9.29 2.38 -13.36
C GLU A 111 8.17 1.37 -13.64
N HIS A 112 8.11 0.28 -12.89
CA HIS A 112 7.10 -0.76 -13.08
C HIS A 112 5.68 -0.36 -12.65
N TRP A 113 5.51 0.80 -12.00
CA TRP A 113 4.20 1.40 -11.75
C TRP A 113 3.69 2.23 -12.92
N HIS A 114 4.48 2.41 -13.98
CA HIS A 114 4.04 3.09 -15.17
C HIS A 114 2.96 2.27 -15.90
N SER A 115 1.91 2.93 -16.38
CA SER A 115 0.77 2.23 -17.00
C SER A 115 1.07 1.57 -18.35
N THR A 116 2.26 1.79 -18.93
CA THR A 116 2.72 0.98 -20.08
C THR A 116 3.55 -0.22 -19.66
N TYR A 117 4.06 -0.26 -18.43
CA TYR A 117 4.86 -1.37 -17.95
C TYR A 117 3.94 -2.56 -17.68
N TRP A 118 4.15 -3.66 -18.42
CA TRP A 118 3.37 -4.89 -18.29
C TRP A 118 1.85 -4.66 -18.34
N GLY A 119 1.43 -3.72 -19.20
CA GLY A 119 0.02 -3.36 -19.36
C GLY A 119 -0.62 -2.76 -18.12
N GLY A 120 0.15 -2.07 -17.27
CA GLY A 120 -0.36 -1.31 -16.13
C GLY A 120 -0.73 -2.16 -14.92
N ARG A 121 -0.18 -3.38 -14.81
CA ARG A 121 -0.51 -4.33 -13.72
C ARG A 121 -0.38 -3.73 -12.31
N TRP A 122 0.54 -2.79 -12.11
CA TRP A 122 0.79 -2.13 -10.82
C TRP A 122 0.54 -0.62 -10.86
N SER A 123 -0.14 -0.09 -11.88
CA SER A 123 -0.31 1.35 -12.06
C SER A 123 -1.57 1.92 -11.40
N TYR A 124 -2.46 1.06 -10.88
CA TYR A 124 -3.72 1.50 -10.30
C TYR A 124 -3.47 2.43 -9.09
N VAL A 125 -3.89 3.69 -9.22
CA VAL A 125 -3.54 4.79 -8.32
C VAL A 125 -4.06 4.56 -6.90
N PRO A 126 -5.32 4.12 -6.67
CA PRO A 126 -5.79 3.82 -5.31
C PRO A 126 -4.91 2.80 -4.57
N ASN A 127 -4.43 1.77 -5.26
CA ASN A 127 -3.50 0.81 -4.66
C ASN A 127 -2.17 1.50 -4.35
N ARG A 128 -1.61 2.34 -5.23
CA ARG A 128 -0.35 3.05 -4.95
C ARG A 128 -0.47 3.93 -3.70
N ILE A 129 -1.61 4.62 -3.53
CA ILE A 129 -1.90 5.44 -2.35
C ILE A 129 -1.99 4.54 -1.11
N HIS A 130 -2.78 3.46 -1.16
CA HIS A 130 -2.89 2.51 -0.04
C HIS A 130 -1.51 2.00 0.42
N TYR A 131 -0.70 1.47 -0.50
CA TYR A 131 0.65 1.00 -0.16
C TYR A 131 1.56 2.12 0.37
N ALA A 132 1.38 3.37 -0.03
CA ALA A 132 2.18 4.50 0.46
C ALA A 132 1.83 4.92 1.90
N LEU A 133 0.62 4.62 2.36
CA LEU A 133 0.17 4.92 3.73
C LEU A 133 0.70 3.91 4.76
N HIS A 134 1.04 2.70 4.31
CA HIS A 134 1.50 1.62 5.17
C HIS A 134 3.04 1.49 5.21
N ARG A 135 3.54 1.07 6.37
CA ARG A 135 4.93 0.73 6.71
C ARG A 135 5.11 -0.76 6.99
N LEU A 136 4.04 -1.48 7.28
CA LEU A 136 4.05 -2.91 7.56
C LEU A 136 3.35 -3.67 6.43
N PHE A 137 4.00 -4.71 5.93
CA PHE A 137 3.41 -5.62 4.94
C PHE A 137 3.77 -7.06 5.26
N THR A 138 2.84 -7.98 5.01
CA THR A 138 3.05 -9.40 5.30
C THR A 138 2.71 -10.28 4.10
N THR A 139 3.44 -11.39 3.97
CA THR A 139 3.19 -12.38 2.92
C THR A 139 3.78 -13.74 3.29
N TYR A 140 3.27 -14.80 2.67
CA TYR A 140 3.88 -16.13 2.71
C TYR A 140 4.51 -16.47 1.35
N ASP A 141 5.48 -17.38 1.36
CA ASP A 141 6.11 -17.93 0.16
C ASP A 141 5.22 -18.94 -0.59
N ILE A 142 3.93 -18.67 -0.80
CA ILE A 142 2.94 -19.63 -1.35
C ILE A 142 2.78 -19.60 -2.88
N GLY A 143 3.64 -18.88 -3.61
CA GLY A 143 3.67 -18.94 -5.08
C GLY A 143 4.37 -17.77 -5.76
N ILE A 144 5.05 -18.06 -6.88
CA ILE A 144 5.92 -17.10 -7.60
C ILE A 144 5.16 -15.87 -8.10
N SER A 145 3.92 -16.03 -8.59
CA SER A 145 3.11 -14.90 -9.05
C SER A 145 2.70 -13.98 -7.90
N GLY A 146 2.42 -14.56 -6.72
CA GLY A 146 2.11 -13.82 -5.49
C GLY A 146 3.32 -13.04 -4.99
N GLU A 147 4.47 -13.71 -4.90
CA GLU A 147 5.75 -13.08 -4.55
C GLU A 147 6.08 -11.90 -5.48
N LEU A 148 5.99 -12.11 -6.79
CA LEU A 148 6.25 -11.04 -7.76
C LEU A 148 5.31 -9.86 -7.53
N ASN A 149 4.00 -10.10 -7.44
CA ASN A 149 3.05 -9.03 -7.18
C ASN A 149 3.35 -8.28 -5.88
N PHE A 150 3.63 -9.01 -4.80
CA PHE A 150 3.95 -8.44 -3.50
C PHE A 150 5.15 -7.50 -3.60
N LYS A 151 6.30 -8.01 -4.05
CA LYS A 151 7.55 -7.23 -4.17
C LYS A 151 7.40 -5.99 -5.05
N GLN A 152 6.69 -6.13 -6.18
CA GLN A 152 6.43 -5.00 -7.08
C GLN A 152 5.50 -3.96 -6.45
N ASN A 153 4.53 -4.40 -5.63
CA ASN A 153 3.65 -3.49 -4.91
C ASN A 153 4.38 -2.72 -3.80
N VAL A 154 5.20 -3.41 -2.99
CA VAL A 154 5.91 -2.80 -1.86
C VAL A 154 7.18 -2.03 -2.29
N SER A 155 7.68 -2.28 -3.51
CA SER A 155 8.94 -1.71 -4.03
C SER A 155 10.11 -2.09 -3.14
N ILE A 156 10.29 -3.39 -2.93
CA ILE A 156 11.51 -3.92 -2.32
C ILE A 156 11.74 -5.34 -2.79
N ASP A 157 13.00 -5.67 -3.11
CA ASP A 157 13.41 -7.03 -3.41
C ASP A 157 14.18 -7.65 -2.24
N PHE A 158 13.91 -8.94 -2.02
CA PHE A 158 14.50 -9.77 -0.96
C PHE A 158 14.26 -11.25 -1.30
N PRO A 159 15.13 -12.17 -0.89
CA PRO A 159 14.92 -13.59 -1.20
C PRO A 159 13.75 -14.16 -0.38
N MET A 160 12.87 -14.92 -1.03
CA MET A 160 11.90 -15.78 -0.38
C MET A 160 12.29 -17.24 -0.63
N PHE A 161 12.30 -18.04 0.43
CA PHE A 161 12.71 -19.44 0.40
C PHE A 161 11.54 -20.34 0.76
N GLN A 162 11.36 -21.41 -0.02
CA GLN A 162 10.36 -22.43 0.25
C GLN A 162 10.81 -23.36 1.37
N ASN A 163 10.33 -23.11 2.58
CA ASN A 163 10.49 -24.06 3.68
C ASN A 163 9.38 -25.11 3.63
N LYS A 164 9.77 -26.36 3.37
CA LYS A 164 8.81 -27.45 3.18
C LYS A 164 8.11 -27.84 4.48
N THR A 165 8.83 -27.80 5.60
CA THR A 165 8.36 -28.36 6.88
C THR A 165 7.74 -27.33 7.81
N ASP A 166 8.09 -26.05 7.63
CA ASP A 166 7.57 -24.96 8.45
C ASP A 166 7.59 -23.65 7.67
N LEU A 167 6.47 -23.32 7.05
CA LEU A 167 6.28 -22.15 6.21
C LEU A 167 6.81 -20.86 6.88
N ASP A 168 7.42 -19.98 6.10
CA ASP A 168 7.94 -18.71 6.62
C ASP A 168 6.92 -17.59 6.37
N LEU A 169 6.54 -16.89 7.43
CA LEU A 169 5.83 -15.61 7.34
C LEU A 169 6.87 -14.50 7.16
N TYR A 170 6.78 -13.79 6.04
CA TYR A 170 7.63 -12.65 5.72
C TYR A 170 6.94 -11.37 6.19
N ILE A 171 7.68 -10.56 6.93
CA ILE A 171 7.22 -9.28 7.45
C ILE A 171 8.16 -8.19 6.95
N VAL A 172 7.67 -7.30 6.09
CA VAL A 172 8.40 -6.14 5.60
C VAL A 172 8.02 -4.94 6.47
N VAL A 173 9.03 -4.30 7.06
CA VAL A 173 8.86 -3.13 7.92
C VAL A 173 9.71 -1.99 7.39
N PHE A 174 9.07 -0.89 7.02
CA PHE A 174 9.73 0.35 6.63
C PHE A 174 9.90 1.29 7.82
N GLN A 175 11.00 2.07 7.80
CA GLN A 175 11.21 3.20 8.71
C GLN A 175 11.10 2.82 10.19
N THR A 176 11.50 1.60 10.56
CA THR A 176 11.47 1.11 11.93
C THR A 176 12.52 0.02 12.09
N THR A 177 13.29 0.05 13.19
CA THR A 177 14.20 -1.03 13.57
C THR A 177 13.48 -1.96 14.53
N VAL A 178 13.24 -3.20 14.10
CA VAL A 178 12.51 -4.20 14.90
C VAL A 178 13.43 -4.82 15.94
N THR A 179 12.92 -4.93 17.16
CA THR A 179 13.63 -5.50 18.31
C THR A 179 13.02 -6.82 18.76
N ASP A 180 11.70 -6.93 18.72
CA ASP A 180 10.98 -8.05 19.31
C ASP A 180 9.72 -8.40 18.51
N VAL A 181 9.30 -9.66 18.59
CA VAL A 181 8.01 -10.12 18.06
C VAL A 181 7.31 -10.93 19.14
N TYR A 182 6.05 -10.62 19.39
CA TYR A 182 5.18 -11.29 20.35
C TYR A 182 3.95 -11.85 19.65
N THR A 183 3.40 -12.94 20.15
CA THR A 183 2.12 -13.48 19.68
C THR A 183 1.21 -13.87 20.84
N ILE A 184 -0.09 -13.65 20.67
CA ILE A 184 -1.14 -14.20 21.53
C ILE A 184 -2.44 -14.26 20.73
N GLY A 185 -3.12 -15.42 20.78
CA GLY A 185 -4.31 -15.64 19.96
C GLY A 185 -4.03 -15.34 18.49
N ASN A 186 -4.90 -14.58 17.83
CA ASN A 186 -4.74 -14.20 16.42
C ASN A 186 -3.93 -12.90 16.21
N GLN A 187 -3.26 -12.37 17.24
CA GLN A 187 -2.47 -11.14 17.16
C GLN A 187 -0.98 -11.41 17.24
N VAL A 188 -0.23 -10.72 16.38
CA VAL A 188 1.23 -10.70 16.37
C VAL A 188 1.70 -9.27 16.47
N ILE A 189 2.48 -8.94 17.49
CA ILE A 189 3.02 -7.61 17.72
C ILE A 189 4.48 -7.60 17.30
N VAL A 190 4.80 -6.78 16.30
CA VAL A 190 6.15 -6.47 15.86
C VAL A 190 6.57 -5.18 16.55
N VAL A 191 7.48 -5.26 17.51
CA VAL A 191 7.93 -4.10 18.30
C VAL A 191 9.20 -3.53 17.66
N GLY A 192 9.24 -2.22 17.47
CA GLY A 192 10.44 -1.57 16.97
C GLY A 192 10.51 -0.07 17.22
N THR A 193 11.72 0.47 17.08
CA THR A 193 11.98 1.90 17.23
C THR A 193 11.81 2.60 15.89
N PRO A 194 10.91 3.61 15.77
CA PRO A 194 10.71 4.35 14.52
C PRO A 194 11.98 5.07 14.07
N GLU A 195 12.21 5.06 12.77
CA GLU A 195 13.33 5.69 12.08
C GLU A 195 12.85 6.59 10.94
N ARG A 196 13.72 7.46 10.42
CA ARG A 196 13.37 8.27 9.24
C ARG A 196 13.42 7.50 7.93
N ASN A 197 14.38 6.59 7.82
CA ASN A 197 14.65 5.78 6.64
C ASN A 197 14.84 4.32 7.06
N GLY A 198 14.94 3.46 6.05
CA GLY A 198 15.34 2.08 6.22
C GLY A 198 14.22 1.08 5.97
N VAL A 199 14.63 -0.16 5.76
CA VAL A 199 13.74 -1.31 5.62
C VAL A 199 14.36 -2.52 6.28
N GLN A 200 13.53 -3.28 6.98
CA GLN A 200 13.83 -4.61 7.46
C GLN A 200 12.85 -5.61 6.88
N VAL A 201 13.35 -6.77 6.49
CA VAL A 201 12.51 -7.93 6.15
C VAL A 201 12.83 -9.03 7.13
N LEU A 202 11.80 -9.45 7.85
CA LEU A 202 11.87 -10.47 8.88
C LEU A 202 11.22 -11.75 8.37
N THR A 203 11.68 -12.88 8.89
CA THR A 203 10.98 -14.16 8.78
C THR A 203 10.63 -14.66 10.16
N VAL A 204 9.37 -15.02 10.36
CA VAL A 204 8.87 -15.73 11.54
C VAL A 204 8.39 -17.11 11.09
N LYS A 205 8.68 -18.14 11.86
CA LYS A 205 8.18 -19.48 11.56
C LYS A 205 6.69 -19.53 11.84
N THR A 206 5.92 -20.03 10.89
CA THR A 206 4.46 -20.14 11.03
C THR A 206 4.08 -21.06 12.19
N GLY A 207 4.91 -22.07 12.45
CA GLY A 207 4.79 -22.95 13.60
C GLY A 207 4.75 -22.22 14.94
N ASP A 208 5.42 -21.07 15.08
CA ASP A 208 5.50 -20.33 16.34
C ASP A 208 4.28 -19.42 16.60
N LEU A 209 3.42 -19.19 15.60
CA LEU A 209 2.33 -18.20 15.69
C LEU A 209 1.15 -18.66 16.56
N HIS A 210 0.83 -19.96 16.51
CA HIS A 210 -0.23 -20.64 17.28
C HIS A 210 -1.55 -19.85 17.44
N PRO A 211 -2.23 -19.44 16.35
CA PRO A 211 -3.48 -18.70 16.45
C PRO A 211 -4.60 -19.48 17.15
N SER A 212 -5.43 -18.75 17.90
CA SER A 212 -6.57 -19.30 18.63
C SER A 212 -7.74 -19.74 17.74
N ASP A 213 -7.97 -19.06 16.61
CA ASP A 213 -8.99 -19.42 15.62
C ASP A 213 -8.41 -19.38 14.20
N LEU A 214 -8.27 -20.57 13.59
CA LEU A 214 -7.73 -20.75 12.24
C LEU A 214 -8.63 -20.18 11.13
N ARG A 215 -9.89 -19.84 11.44
CA ARG A 215 -10.85 -19.25 10.49
C ARG A 215 -10.77 -17.73 10.48
N LYS A 216 -10.06 -17.13 11.44
CA LYS A 216 -9.84 -15.70 11.55
C LYS A 216 -8.48 -15.35 10.97
N LEU A 217 -8.35 -14.14 10.46
CA LEU A 217 -7.08 -13.59 10.01
C LEU A 217 -6.12 -13.46 11.19
N LEU A 218 -4.83 -13.43 10.89
CA LEU A 218 -3.84 -12.89 11.79
C LEU A 218 -3.85 -11.37 11.67
N LEU A 219 -3.90 -10.68 12.81
CA LEU A 219 -3.68 -9.25 12.92
C LEU A 219 -2.22 -9.02 13.32
N ILE A 220 -1.42 -8.55 12.36
CA ILE A 220 -0.01 -8.23 12.58
C ILE A 220 0.07 -6.73 12.80
N GLN A 221 0.54 -6.29 13.96
CA GLN A 221 0.60 -4.87 14.33
C GLN A 221 2.05 -4.45 14.53
N LEU A 222 2.43 -3.33 13.93
CA LEU A 222 3.70 -2.67 14.17
C LEU A 222 3.53 -1.69 15.33
N ALA A 223 4.32 -1.83 16.38
CA ALA A 223 4.20 -1.02 17.57
C ALA A 223 5.53 -0.45 18.06
N THR A 224 5.45 0.68 18.74
CA THR A 224 6.58 1.24 19.50
C THR A 224 6.85 0.42 20.76
N PRO A 225 8.04 0.53 21.39
CA PRO A 225 8.33 -0.13 22.67
C PRO A 225 7.43 0.30 23.83
N LEU A 226 6.66 1.38 23.67
CA LEU A 226 5.66 1.84 24.65
C LEU A 226 4.25 1.29 24.37
N GLY A 227 4.09 0.43 23.36
CA GLY A 227 2.82 -0.21 23.02
C GLY A 227 1.86 0.65 22.18
N HIS A 228 2.35 1.74 21.58
CA HIS A 228 1.56 2.51 20.60
C HIS A 228 1.68 1.90 19.21
N GLU A 229 0.54 1.62 18.57
CA GLU A 229 0.46 1.16 17.19
C GLU A 229 0.93 2.23 16.20
N LEU A 230 1.72 1.80 15.22
CA LEU A 230 2.20 2.60 14.10
C LEU A 230 1.51 2.21 12.80
N ASP A 231 1.22 0.92 12.63
CA ASP A 231 0.57 0.36 11.45
C ASP A 231 0.08 -1.07 11.72
N TYR A 232 -0.72 -1.63 10.82
CA TYR A 232 -1.14 -3.03 10.87
C TYR A 232 -1.23 -3.67 9.48
N SER A 233 -1.19 -5.00 9.45
CA SER A 233 -1.44 -5.83 8.27
C SER A 233 -2.31 -7.01 8.69
N LEU A 234 -3.21 -7.43 7.80
CA LEU A 234 -4.07 -8.59 7.98
C LEU A 234 -3.70 -9.66 6.97
N ILE A 235 -3.56 -10.89 7.44
CA ILE A 235 -3.19 -12.02 6.57
C ILE A 235 -3.91 -13.29 7.00
N VAL A 236 -4.29 -14.13 6.04
CA VAL A 236 -4.86 -15.46 6.31
C VAL A 236 -3.79 -16.31 7.00
N TYR A 237 -4.15 -17.06 8.04
CA TYR A 237 -3.23 -18.04 8.59
C TYR A 237 -3.05 -19.22 7.63
N GLU A 238 -1.81 -19.49 7.24
CA GLU A 238 -1.45 -20.69 6.50
C GLU A 238 -0.86 -21.72 7.45
N SER A 239 -1.04 -23.02 7.18
CA SER A 239 -0.48 -24.06 8.05
C SER A 239 1.03 -24.24 7.81
N PRO A 240 1.85 -24.52 8.85
CA PRO A 240 3.30 -24.72 8.70
C PRO A 240 3.70 -25.76 7.65
N ASP A 241 2.89 -26.81 7.50
CA ASP A 241 3.07 -27.91 6.55
C ASP A 241 2.44 -27.66 5.17
N PHE A 242 2.15 -26.39 4.81
CA PHE A 242 1.51 -26.01 3.55
C PHE A 242 2.17 -26.68 2.34
N TRP A 243 3.49 -26.54 2.20
CA TRP A 243 4.21 -27.08 1.05
C TRP A 243 4.22 -28.61 1.01
N LEU A 244 4.29 -29.28 2.16
CA LEU A 244 4.15 -30.73 2.23
C LEU A 244 2.78 -31.18 1.72
N LYS A 245 1.71 -30.51 2.15
CA LYS A 245 0.34 -30.77 1.66
C LYS A 245 0.21 -30.56 0.15
N GLN A 246 0.83 -29.51 -0.41
CA GLN A 246 0.80 -29.27 -1.86
C GLN A 246 1.54 -30.36 -2.64
N ILE A 247 2.72 -30.78 -2.17
CA ILE A 247 3.50 -31.86 -2.79
C ILE A 247 2.73 -33.18 -2.75
N GLN A 248 2.06 -33.49 -1.64
CA GLN A 248 1.26 -34.71 -1.53
C GLN A 248 0.07 -34.69 -2.50
N LYS A 249 -0.70 -33.59 -2.53
CA LYS A 249 -1.81 -33.42 -3.47
C LYS A 249 -1.39 -33.55 -4.93
N ALA A 250 -0.19 -33.07 -5.28
CA ALA A 250 0.34 -33.18 -6.64
C ALA A 250 0.71 -34.62 -7.02
N LYS A 251 1.05 -35.48 -6.05
CA LYS A 251 1.34 -36.90 -6.29
C LYS A 251 0.08 -37.77 -6.42
N GLU A 252 -1.04 -37.30 -5.87
CA GLU A 252 -2.34 -37.99 -5.92
C GLU A 252 -3.12 -37.69 -7.22
N ARG A 253 -2.61 -36.78 -8.07
CA ARG A 253 -3.16 -36.42 -9.38
C ARG A 253 -2.40 -37.12 -10.50
#